data_AF-A0A6M0HK08-F1
#
_entry.id   AF-A0A6M0HK08-F1
#
_cell.length_a   1.000
_cell.length_b   1.000
_cell.length_c   1.000
_cell.angle_alpha   90.00
_cell.angle_beta   90.00
_cell.angle_gamma   90.00
#
_symmetry.space_group_name_H-M   'P 1'
#
loop_
_entity.id
_entity.type
_entity.pdbx_description
1 polymer ?
#
loop_
_entity_poly.entity_id
_entity_poly.type
_entity_poly.pdbx_seq_one_letter_code
_entity_poly.pdbx_strand_id
1 'polypeptide(L)'
;MANIETARIAQNIHFKELVHERTRFGTILTGIMLVIYFGFIGLIAFDKALLATKIGSGTASLGLVLGVAVIVLAFILTGIYVQRANGRFDDLTAKLKRDLGQ
;
A
#
# COMPACT_ATOMS: atom_id res chain seq x y z
N MET A 1 17.01 -31.57 3.63
CA MET A 1 17.37 -30.86 4.87
C MET A 1 16.80 -29.44 4.94
N ALA A 2 16.76 -28.67 3.83
CA ALA A 2 16.19 -27.32 3.77
C ALA A 2 14.72 -27.19 4.26
N ASN A 3 13.88 -28.22 4.09
CA ASN A 3 12.47 -28.21 4.51
C ASN A 3 12.25 -28.30 6.03
N ILE A 4 13.18 -28.89 6.77
CA ILE A 4 13.04 -29.07 8.23
C ILE A 4 13.39 -27.76 8.95
N GLU A 5 14.40 -27.04 8.48
CA GLU A 5 14.76 -25.71 9.00
C GLU A 5 13.66 -24.67 8.72
N THR A 6 13.08 -24.66 7.51
CA THR A 6 11.93 -23.78 7.19
C THR A 6 10.71 -24.11 8.05
N ALA A 7 10.41 -25.39 8.27
CA ALA A 7 9.32 -25.81 9.16
C ALA A 7 9.55 -25.38 10.62
N ARG A 8 10.80 -25.44 11.10
CA ARG A 8 11.17 -25.01 12.46
C ARG A 8 11.07 -23.49 12.63
N ILE A 9 11.45 -22.72 11.61
CA ILE A 9 11.30 -21.27 11.58
C ILE A 9 9.81 -20.87 11.53
N ALA A 10 9.01 -21.58 10.73
CA ALA A 10 7.56 -21.34 10.64
C ALA A 10 6.80 -21.64 11.95
N GLN A 11 7.33 -22.50 12.82
CA GLN A 11 6.76 -22.78 14.14
C GLN A 11 7.22 -21.81 15.24
N ASN A 12 8.18 -20.93 14.97
CA ASN A 12 8.62 -19.92 15.94
C ASN A 12 7.53 -18.86 16.17
N ILE A 13 7.19 -18.61 17.44
CA ILE A 13 6.15 -17.65 17.84
C ILE A 13 6.44 -16.24 17.30
N HIS A 14 7.70 -15.80 17.37
CA HIS A 14 8.10 -14.48 16.86
C HIS A 14 7.98 -14.36 15.33
N PHE A 15 8.15 -15.47 14.60
CA PHE A 15 7.95 -15.49 13.16
C PHE A 15 6.46 -15.40 12.81
N LYS A 16 5.61 -16.13 13.55
CA LYS A 16 4.16 -16.08 13.38
C LYS A 16 3.59 -14.69 13.69
N GLU A 17 4.01 -14.04 14.77
CA GLU A 17 3.62 -12.66 15.10
C GLU A 17 3.99 -11.69 13.97
N LEU A 18 5.20 -11.83 13.43
CA LEU A 18 5.64 -10.97 12.33
C LEU A 18 4.83 -11.15 11.04
N VAL A 19 4.56 -12.41 10.67
CA VAL A 19 3.75 -12.73 9.50
C VAL A 19 2.31 -12.24 9.72
N HIS A 20 1.78 -12.34 10.93
CA HIS A 20 0.43 -11.88 11.26
C HIS A 20 0.31 -10.36 11.16
N GLU A 21 1.24 -9.60 11.75
CA GLU A 21 1.27 -8.14 11.66
C GLU A 21 1.42 -7.66 10.21
N ARG A 22 2.33 -8.27 9.43
CA ARG A 22 2.55 -7.91 8.03
C ARG A 22 1.34 -8.25 7.15
N THR A 23 0.73 -9.41 7.37
CA THR A 23 -0.47 -9.85 6.65
C THR A 23 -1.64 -8.93 6.95
N ARG A 24 -1.90 -8.64 8.23
CA ARG A 24 -3.00 -7.75 8.65
C ARG A 24 -2.87 -6.37 8.03
N PHE A 25 -1.65 -5.81 8.03
CA PHE A 25 -1.39 -4.52 7.41
C PHE A 25 -1.62 -4.53 5.89
N GLY A 26 -1.12 -5.58 5.21
CA GLY A 26 -1.39 -5.80 3.79
C GLY A 26 -2.88 -5.89 3.48
N THR A 27 -3.64 -6.67 4.26
CA THR A 27 -5.09 -6.82 4.09
C THR A 27 -5.85 -5.50 4.26
N ILE A 28 -5.48 -4.66 5.23
CA ILE A 28 -6.09 -3.33 5.41
C ILE A 28 -5.84 -2.45 4.17
N LEU A 29 -4.60 -2.40 3.69
CA LEU A 29 -4.24 -1.60 2.52
C LEU A 29 -4.92 -2.12 1.25
N THR A 30 -5.02 -3.44 1.08
CA THR A 30 -5.82 -4.03 0.01
C THR A 30 -7.28 -3.61 0.11
N GLY A 31 -7.87 -3.65 1.31
CA GLY A 31 -9.24 -3.19 1.53
C GLY A 31 -9.45 -1.72 1.14
N ILE A 32 -8.53 -0.85 1.55
CA ILE A 32 -8.55 0.58 1.16
C ILE A 32 -8.47 0.73 -0.35
N MET A 33 -7.55 0.02 -1.01
CA MET A 33 -7.39 0.08 -2.45
C MET A 33 -8.65 -0.40 -3.19
N LEU A 34 -9.30 -1.46 -2.71
CA LEU A 34 -10.56 -1.95 -3.27
C LEU A 34 -11.67 -0.91 -3.15
N VAL A 35 -11.80 -0.24 -2.00
CA VAL A 35 -12.79 0.82 -1.81
C VAL A 35 -12.56 1.99 -2.79
N ILE A 36 -11.30 2.43 -2.94
CA ILE A 36 -10.96 3.49 -3.89
C ILE A 36 -11.28 3.06 -5.32
N TYR A 37 -10.89 1.83 -5.69
CA TYR A 37 -11.04 1.32 -7.06
C TYR A 37 -12.52 1.14 -7.44
N PHE A 38 -13.29 0.43 -6.60
CA PHE A 38 -14.72 0.24 -6.86
C PHE A 38 -15.52 1.53 -6.69
N GLY A 39 -15.12 2.42 -5.78
CA GLY A 39 -15.72 3.75 -5.65
C GLY A 39 -15.54 4.58 -6.91
N PHE A 40 -14.33 4.62 -7.46
CA PHE A 40 -14.05 5.37 -8.69
C PHE A 40 -14.74 4.75 -9.92
N ILE A 41 -14.70 3.42 -10.07
CA ILE A 41 -15.43 2.74 -11.15
C ILE A 41 -16.93 2.94 -11.03
N GLY A 42 -17.49 2.89 -9.81
CA GLY A 42 -18.90 3.19 -9.56
C GLY A 42 -19.27 4.60 -10.01
N LEU A 43 -18.44 5.59 -9.67
CA LEU A 43 -18.64 6.97 -10.11
C LEU A 43 -18.63 7.08 -11.64
N ILE A 44 -17.71 6.39 -12.33
CA ILE A 44 -17.65 6.31 -13.80
C ILE A 44 -18.89 5.65 -14.40
N ALA A 45 -19.40 4.59 -13.76
CA ALA A 45 -20.53 3.83 -14.26
C ALA A 45 -21.85 4.60 -14.12
N PHE A 46 -22.07 5.23 -12.97
CA PHE A 46 -23.37 5.78 -12.59
C PHE A 46 -23.49 7.30 -12.73
N ASP A 47 -22.39 8.06 -12.65
CA ASP A 47 -22.43 9.53 -12.65
C ASP A 47 -21.40 10.16 -13.60
N LYS A 48 -21.55 9.84 -14.89
CA LYS A 48 -20.72 10.40 -15.96
C LYS A 48 -20.88 11.92 -16.09
N ALA A 49 -22.03 12.47 -15.73
CA ALA A 49 -22.31 13.91 -15.81
C ALA A 49 -21.45 14.67 -14.79
N LEU A 50 -21.35 14.17 -13.56
CA LEU A 50 -20.46 14.73 -12.54
C LEU A 50 -19.00 14.70 -13.01
N LEU A 51 -18.55 13.58 -13.57
CA LEU A 51 -17.17 13.46 -14.10
C LEU A 51 -16.90 14.37 -15.30
N ALA A 52 -17.91 14.68 -16.11
CA ALA A 52 -17.81 15.60 -17.25
C ALA A 52 -17.88 17.09 -16.83
N THR A 53 -18.18 17.38 -15.56
CA THR A 53 -18.25 18.75 -15.05
C THR A 53 -16.89 19.42 -15.19
N LYS A 54 -16.82 20.53 -15.91
CA LYS A 54 -15.59 21.29 -16.10
C LYS A 54 -15.24 22.05 -14.83
N ILE A 55 -13.95 22.11 -14.50
CA ILE A 55 -13.44 22.90 -13.39
C ILE A 55 -12.94 24.25 -13.93
N GLY A 56 -13.58 25.33 -13.49
CA GLY A 56 -13.23 26.71 -13.86
C GLY A 56 -13.51 27.02 -15.34
N SER A 57 -12.74 27.95 -15.90
CA SER A 57 -12.81 28.33 -17.32
C SER A 57 -11.99 27.42 -18.25
N GLY A 58 -11.36 26.38 -17.71
CA GLY A 58 -10.47 25.47 -18.44
C GLY A 58 -11.18 24.29 -19.12
N THR A 59 -10.38 23.43 -19.75
CA THR A 59 -10.84 22.18 -20.38
C THR A 59 -10.81 20.97 -19.45
N ALA A 60 -10.21 21.10 -18.27
CA ALA A 60 -10.09 20.02 -17.30
C ALA A 60 -11.46 19.67 -16.70
N SER A 61 -11.80 18.37 -16.72
CA SER A 61 -13.01 17.87 -16.07
C SER A 61 -12.72 17.40 -14.65
N LEU A 62 -13.76 17.38 -13.82
CA LEU A 62 -13.71 16.84 -12.46
C LEU A 62 -13.26 15.38 -12.46
N GLY A 63 -13.65 14.60 -13.47
CA GLY A 63 -13.19 13.23 -13.63
C GLY A 63 -11.70 13.10 -13.88
N LEU A 64 -11.08 14.02 -14.61
CA LEU A 64 -9.63 14.03 -14.79
C LEU A 64 -8.92 14.28 -13.45
N VAL A 65 -9.39 15.26 -12.68
CA VAL A 65 -8.82 15.58 -11.36
C VAL A 65 -8.97 14.42 -10.40
N LEU A 66 -10.15 13.80 -10.35
CA LEU A 66 -10.40 12.61 -9.52
C LEU A 66 -9.54 11.42 -9.95
N GLY A 67 -9.38 11.18 -11.24
CA GLY A 67 -8.51 10.11 -11.75
C GLY A 67 -7.04 10.31 -11.34
N VAL A 68 -6.53 11.53 -11.46
CA VAL A 68 -5.18 11.88 -10.99
C VAL A 68 -5.07 11.70 -9.48
N ALA A 69 -6.08 12.11 -8.70
CA ALA A 69 -6.09 11.92 -7.26
C ALA A 69 -6.02 10.43 -6.87
N VAL A 70 -6.75 9.56 -7.58
CA VAL A 70 -6.69 8.10 -7.38
C VAL A 70 -5.29 7.55 -7.66
N ILE A 71 -4.63 8.00 -8.74
CA ILE A 71 -3.26 7.59 -9.07
C ILE A 71 -2.28 7.99 -7.96
N VAL A 72 -2.35 9.25 -7.52
CA VAL A 72 -1.50 9.75 -6.42
C VAL A 72 -1.72 8.97 -5.14
N LEU A 73 -2.98 8.70 -4.78
CA LEU A 73 -3.32 7.87 -3.62
C LEU A 73 -2.77 6.45 -3.73
N ALA A 74 -2.81 5.83 -4.91
CA ALA A 74 -2.25 4.51 -5.13
C ALA A 74 -0.73 4.48 -4.89
N PHE A 75 0.00 5.50 -5.36
CA PHE A 75 1.43 5.64 -5.07
C PHE A 75 1.71 5.83 -3.58
N ILE A 76 0.92 6.68 -2.90
CA ILE A 76 1.05 6.91 -1.45
C ILE A 76 0.83 5.61 -0.68
N LEU A 77 -0.25 4.88 -0.97
CA LEU A 77 -0.56 3.60 -0.31
C LEU A 77 0.54 2.57 -0.56
N THR A 78 1.07 2.51 -1.78
CA THR A 78 2.19 1.63 -2.11
C THR A 78 3.46 2.02 -1.35
N GLY A 79 3.77 3.32 -1.25
CA GLY A 79 4.90 3.82 -0.47
C GLY A 79 4.78 3.48 1.02
N ILE A 80 3.61 3.71 1.61
CA ILE A 80 3.29 3.34 3.00
C ILE A 80 3.45 1.83 3.20
N TYR A 81 2.96 1.03 2.26
CA TYR A 81 3.11 -0.43 2.29
C TYR A 81 4.59 -0.83 2.34
N VAL A 82 5.37 -0.32 1.38
CA VAL A 82 6.79 -0.65 1.22
C VAL A 82 7.58 -0.21 2.44
N GLN A 83 7.39 1.02 2.93
CA GLN A 83 8.09 1.53 4.11
C GLN A 83 7.81 0.66 5.35
N ARG A 84 6.54 0.30 5.58
CA ARG A 84 6.17 -0.54 6.72
C ARG A 84 6.66 -1.98 6.57
N ALA A 85 6.59 -2.54 5.35
CA ALA A 85 7.05 -3.90 5.07
C ALA A 85 8.58 -4.04 5.13
N ASN A 86 9.31 -2.97 4.83
CA ASN A 86 10.77 -2.93 4.85
C ASN A 86 11.37 -2.53 6.19
N GLY A 87 10.56 -2.13 7.19
CA GLY A 87 11.06 -1.62 8.47
C GLY A 87 12.09 -2.52 9.19
N ARG A 88 12.03 -3.85 9.00
CA ARG A 88 13.03 -4.77 9.58
C ARG A 88 14.37 -4.78 8.85
N PHE A 89 14.38 -4.52 7.55
CA PHE A 89 15.62 -4.32 6.79
C PHE A 89 16.26 -2.99 7.16
N ASP A 90 15.47 -1.95 7.35
CA ASP A 90 15.96 -0.64 7.80
C ASP A 90 16.54 -0.71 9.22
N ASP A 91 15.89 -1.43 10.15
CA ASP A 91 16.42 -1.63 11.50
C ASP A 91 17.74 -2.41 11.53
N LEU A 92 17.85 -3.48 10.72
CA LEU A 92 19.10 -4.22 10.59
C LEU A 92 20.20 -3.35 9.95
N THR A 93 19.85 -2.57 8.93
CA THR A 93 20.78 -1.66 8.25
C THR A 93 21.23 -0.54 9.19
N ALA A 94 20.33 -0.01 10.01
CA ALA A 94 20.62 1.03 11.00
C ALA A 94 21.47 0.53 12.18
N LYS A 95 21.35 -0.76 12.55
CA LYS A 95 22.28 -1.42 13.48
C LYS A 95 23.64 -1.64 12.84
N LEU A 96 23.68 -2.14 11.61
CA LEU A 96 24.93 -2.39 10.89
C LEU A 96 25.72 -1.09 10.66
N LYS A 97 25.05 0.02 10.31
CA LYS A 97 25.69 1.33 10.20
C LYS A 97 26.24 1.85 11.52
N ARG A 98 25.50 1.68 12.63
CA ARG A 98 25.95 2.04 13.98
C ARG A 98 27.16 1.21 14.43
N ASP A 99 27.17 -0.09 14.16
CA ASP A 99 28.29 -0.98 14.51
C ASP A 99 29.53 -0.73 13.63
N LEU A 100 29.33 -0.26 12.40
CA LEU A 100 30.41 0.12 11.47
C LEU A 100 30.85 1.59 11.59
N GLY A 101 30.23 2.38 12.49
CA GLY A 101 30.65 3.75 12.79
C GLY A 101 30.49 4.75 11.64
N GLN A 102 29.46 4.62 10.79
CA GLN A 102 29.07 5.62 9.78
C GLN A 102 27.69 6.21 10.04
#